data_AF-A0A8D3D0A0-F1
#
_entry.id   AF-A0A8D3D0A0-F1
#
_cell.length_a   1.000
_cell.length_b   1.000
_cell.length_c   1.000
_cell.angle_alpha   90.00
_cell.angle_beta   90.00
_cell.angle_gamma   90.00
#
_symmetry.space_group_name_H-M   'P 1'
#
loop_
_entity.id
_entity.type
_entity.pdbx_description
1 polymer ?
#
loop_
_entity_poly.entity_id
_entity_poly.type
_entity_poly.pdbx_seq_one_letter_code
_entity_poly.pdbx_strand_id
1 'polypeptide(L)'
;MSCNSKNSKFVQNERIFLHCPRRNFIHLFHLPQVEKEEVEALIPKGATELTKQQIRYLLQTRLTADKSMRLLLATFSSLREELLHMSEDLRCLESEKESLERDLSFKADQARQYDSLLEAVRENNRQLQLSLKETSASQRSLESQLMSSRNTDSSREFKVKELEGRMRALEKENEMLRQKLSGQASSTTLHIKTEELSRQYKDQLSSIRQEKDQEIQRLRTQITRIQTEVSSEKSSSDRSLQLKISELLAMLEQRQTTITRQEEEIKRLMQGKNDSSKNQFTKTIITKRYRNQYPILGLLSDDYQYTSPIKEDKTIVIESSGAMIKQETIISP
;
A
#
# COMPACT_ATOMS: atom_id res chain seq x y z
N MET A 1 -42.74 14.46 -43.80
CA MET A 1 -42.59 15.92 -43.94
C MET A 1 -42.81 16.28 -45.40
N SER A 2 -43.72 17.22 -45.63
CA SER A 2 -44.39 17.48 -46.91
C SER A 2 -43.47 17.84 -48.07
N CYS A 3 -43.77 17.23 -49.23
CA CYS A 3 -43.39 17.71 -50.55
C CYS A 3 -43.96 19.12 -50.77
N ASN A 4 -43.08 20.12 -50.95
CA ASN A 4 -43.47 21.43 -51.46
C ASN A 4 -43.29 21.45 -52.98
N SER A 5 -44.37 21.07 -53.66
CA SER A 5 -44.65 21.52 -55.03
C SER A 5 -45.05 22.99 -54.97
N LYS A 6 -44.26 23.88 -55.57
CA LYS A 6 -44.64 25.25 -55.97
C LYS A 6 -43.46 25.92 -56.69
N ASN A 7 -43.51 25.92 -58.03
CA ASN A 7 -43.45 27.16 -58.82
C ASN A 7 -43.69 26.82 -60.29
N SER A 8 -44.97 26.78 -60.63
CA SER A 8 -45.45 27.21 -61.93
C SER A 8 -45.30 28.72 -62.01
N LYS A 9 -44.68 29.24 -63.08
CA LYS A 9 -45.09 30.48 -63.75
C LYS A 9 -44.32 30.64 -65.07
N PHE A 10 -45.11 30.69 -66.14
CA PHE A 10 -44.94 31.55 -67.31
C PHE A 10 -43.63 31.47 -68.09
N VAL A 11 -43.68 30.82 -69.26
CA VAL A 11 -43.59 31.55 -70.55
C VAL A 11 -44.51 30.85 -71.54
N GLN A 12 -45.63 31.50 -71.85
CA GLN A 12 -46.36 31.25 -73.08
C GLN A 12 -45.45 31.72 -74.22
N ASN A 13 -44.83 30.79 -74.95
CA ASN A 13 -44.21 31.13 -76.23
C ASN A 13 -45.32 31.40 -77.23
N GLU A 14 -45.71 32.67 -77.31
CA GLU A 14 -46.50 33.23 -78.39
C GLU A 14 -45.84 32.86 -79.72
N ARG A 15 -46.64 32.24 -80.59
CA ARG A 15 -46.35 32.11 -82.01
C ARG A 15 -46.18 33.51 -82.57
N ILE A 16 -44.95 33.94 -82.80
CA ILE A 16 -44.66 35.08 -83.67
C ILE A 16 -44.97 34.59 -85.09
N PHE A 17 -46.18 34.90 -85.53
CA PHE A 17 -46.59 34.85 -86.93
C PHE A 17 -45.68 35.81 -87.70
N LEU A 18 -44.68 35.26 -88.40
CA LEU A 18 -43.95 35.98 -89.43
C LEU A 18 -44.93 36.30 -90.56
N HIS A 19 -45.48 37.51 -90.49
CA HIS A 19 -46.31 38.09 -91.53
C HIS A 19 -45.41 38.51 -92.70
N CYS A 20 -45.05 37.57 -93.57
CA CYS A 20 -44.37 37.87 -94.82
C CYS A 20 -45.37 38.55 -95.78
N PRO A 21 -45.22 39.83 -96.17
CA PRO A 21 -46.07 40.40 -97.18
C PRO A 21 -45.56 39.90 -98.54
N ARG A 22 -46.14 38.81 -99.05
CA ARG A 22 -46.11 38.50 -100.49
C ARG A 22 -46.82 39.63 -101.25
N ARG A 23 -46.13 40.76 -101.45
CA ARG A 23 -46.62 41.88 -102.27
C ARG A 23 -46.12 41.71 -103.71
N ASN A 24 -47.07 41.42 -104.59
CA ASN A 24 -47.18 41.97 -105.94
C ASN A 24 -46.00 41.77 -106.92
N PHE A 25 -45.62 40.52 -107.22
CA PHE A 25 -44.84 40.23 -108.43
C PHE A 25 -45.69 40.08 -109.70
N ILE A 26 -47.03 40.02 -109.58
CA ILE A 26 -47.92 39.67 -110.72
C ILE A 26 -48.28 40.88 -111.58
N HIS A 27 -48.10 42.12 -111.08
CA HIS A 27 -48.57 43.31 -111.81
C HIS A 27 -47.62 43.82 -112.92
N LEU A 28 -46.44 43.24 -113.08
CA LEU A 28 -45.42 43.74 -114.01
C LEU A 28 -45.30 42.95 -115.33
N PHE A 29 -46.15 41.94 -115.54
CA PHE A 29 -46.03 41.00 -116.67
C PHE A 29 -47.13 41.12 -117.74
N HIS A 30 -48.07 42.07 -117.60
CA HIS A 30 -49.19 42.18 -118.55
C HIS A 30 -49.53 43.64 -118.85
N LEU A 31 -48.93 44.21 -119.91
CA LEU A 31 -49.43 45.39 -120.65
C LEU A 31 -48.75 45.53 -122.05
N PRO A 32 -48.78 44.50 -122.91
CA PRO A 32 -48.17 44.58 -124.25
C PRO A 32 -48.87 45.54 -125.23
N GLN A 33 -50.01 46.15 -124.87
CA GLN A 33 -50.77 47.05 -125.76
C GLN A 33 -50.40 48.53 -125.60
N VAL A 34 -50.28 49.04 -124.37
CA VAL A 34 -49.95 50.46 -124.11
C VAL A 34 -48.55 50.83 -124.61
N GLU A 35 -47.61 49.89 -124.53
CA GLU A 35 -46.21 50.12 -124.91
C GLU A 35 -45.98 50.18 -126.42
N LYS A 36 -46.86 49.55 -127.22
CA LYS A 36 -46.77 49.64 -128.68
C LYS A 36 -47.16 51.04 -129.15
N GLU A 37 -48.15 51.65 -128.51
CA GLU A 37 -48.57 53.03 -128.83
C GLU A 37 -47.50 54.05 -128.41
N GLU A 38 -46.84 53.84 -127.27
CA GLU A 38 -45.70 54.66 -126.84
C GLU A 38 -44.50 54.55 -127.78
N VAL A 39 -44.20 53.34 -128.29
CA VAL A 39 -43.13 53.15 -129.29
C VAL A 39 -43.47 53.84 -130.61
N GLU A 40 -44.72 53.72 -131.10
CA GLU A 40 -45.14 54.34 -132.36
C GLU A 40 -45.16 55.87 -132.28
N ALA A 41 -45.52 56.45 -131.12
CA ALA A 41 -45.52 57.90 -130.92
C ALA A 41 -44.12 58.53 -131.03
N LEU A 42 -43.06 57.75 -130.80
CA LEU A 42 -41.66 58.19 -130.87
C LEU A 42 -41.05 58.06 -132.27
N ILE A 43 -41.77 57.46 -133.23
CA ILE A 43 -41.28 57.27 -134.60
C ILE A 43 -41.57 58.53 -135.45
N PRO A 44 -40.57 59.09 -136.16
CA PRO A 44 -40.80 60.24 -137.04
C PRO A 44 -41.77 59.93 -138.19
N LYS A 45 -42.81 60.79 -138.35
CA LYS A 45 -43.90 60.58 -139.32
C LYS A 45 -43.43 60.58 -140.79
N GLY A 46 -42.31 61.23 -141.10
CA GLY A 46 -41.74 61.34 -142.46
C GLY A 46 -40.65 60.32 -142.83
N ALA A 47 -40.37 59.33 -141.98
CA ALA A 47 -39.35 58.31 -142.26
C ALA A 47 -39.86 57.23 -143.24
N THR A 48 -38.95 56.56 -143.95
CA THR A 48 -39.29 55.37 -144.76
C THR A 48 -39.68 54.21 -143.86
N GLU A 49 -40.55 53.31 -144.35
CA GLU A 49 -41.05 52.18 -143.55
C GLU A 49 -39.93 51.26 -143.02
N LEU A 50 -38.84 51.09 -143.78
CA LEU A 50 -37.67 50.33 -143.32
C LEU A 50 -37.02 51.00 -142.10
N THR A 51 -36.83 52.32 -142.15
CA THR A 51 -36.25 53.09 -141.02
C THR A 51 -37.19 53.09 -139.82
N LYS A 52 -38.52 53.17 -140.03
CA LYS A 52 -39.50 53.03 -138.95
C LYS A 52 -39.41 51.66 -138.28
N GLN A 53 -39.25 50.58 -139.04
CA GLN A 53 -39.10 49.23 -138.51
C GLN A 53 -37.81 49.07 -137.68
N GLN A 54 -36.69 49.63 -138.14
CA GLN A 54 -35.43 49.64 -137.40
C GLN A 54 -35.54 50.43 -136.09
N ILE A 55 -36.17 51.61 -136.12
CA ILE A 55 -36.41 52.43 -134.92
C ILE A 55 -37.34 51.68 -133.94
N ARG A 56 -38.42 51.05 -134.42
CA ARG A 56 -39.33 50.24 -133.59
C ARG A 56 -38.59 49.11 -132.88
N TYR A 57 -37.73 48.37 -133.59
CA TYR A 57 -36.95 47.30 -133.01
C TYR A 57 -36.01 47.79 -131.90
N LEU A 58 -35.28 48.88 -132.13
CA LEU A 58 -34.38 49.46 -131.15
C LEU A 58 -35.12 49.95 -129.90
N LEU A 59 -36.24 50.66 -130.08
CA LEU A 59 -37.06 51.15 -128.98
C LEU A 59 -37.67 49.99 -128.17
N GLN A 60 -38.22 48.98 -128.83
CA GLN A 60 -38.78 47.80 -128.16
C GLN A 60 -37.71 47.01 -127.38
N THR A 61 -36.51 46.88 -127.94
CA THR A 61 -35.37 46.22 -127.28
C THR A 61 -34.95 47.01 -126.04
N ARG A 62 -34.84 48.34 -126.13
CA ARG A 62 -34.53 49.22 -125.01
C ARG A 62 -35.59 49.12 -123.89
N LEU A 63 -36.88 49.18 -124.24
CA LEU A 63 -37.96 49.07 -123.27
C LEU A 63 -37.96 47.71 -122.56
N THR A 64 -37.70 46.63 -123.29
CA THR A 64 -37.61 45.28 -122.70
C THR A 64 -36.41 45.17 -121.74
N ALA A 65 -35.27 45.73 -122.11
CA ALA A 65 -34.09 45.79 -121.24
C ALA A 65 -34.33 46.65 -119.98
N ASP A 66 -35.04 47.77 -120.11
CA ASP A 66 -35.38 48.62 -118.97
C ASP A 66 -36.31 47.89 -117.98
N LYS A 67 -37.29 47.13 -118.47
CA LYS A 67 -38.15 46.29 -117.63
C LYS A 67 -37.41 45.18 -116.94
N SER A 68 -36.55 44.44 -117.65
CA SER A 68 -35.77 43.36 -117.05
C SER A 68 -34.83 43.93 -115.98
N MET A 69 -34.25 45.10 -116.22
CA MET A 69 -33.46 45.82 -115.23
C MET A 69 -34.28 46.24 -114.00
N ARG A 70 -35.47 46.83 -114.18
CA ARG A 70 -36.35 47.19 -113.05
C ARG A 70 -36.74 45.98 -112.21
N LEU A 71 -37.09 44.86 -112.85
CA LEU A 71 -37.41 43.62 -112.17
C LEU A 71 -36.20 43.10 -111.39
N LEU A 72 -35.02 43.08 -112.01
CA LEU A 72 -33.76 42.69 -111.37
C LEU A 72 -33.48 43.55 -110.12
N LEU A 73 -33.59 44.87 -110.24
CA LEU A 73 -33.39 45.80 -109.12
C LEU A 73 -34.42 45.57 -108.00
N ALA A 74 -35.68 45.29 -108.33
CA ALA A 74 -36.70 44.95 -107.34
C ALA A 74 -36.36 43.64 -106.61
N THR A 75 -35.92 42.61 -107.34
CA THR A 75 -35.49 41.33 -106.74
C THR A 75 -34.27 41.49 -105.84
N PHE A 76 -33.27 42.26 -106.25
CA PHE A 76 -32.10 42.56 -105.41
C PHE A 76 -32.47 43.40 -104.19
N SER A 77 -33.42 44.33 -104.31
CA SER A 77 -33.90 45.13 -103.19
C SER A 77 -34.59 44.25 -102.14
N SER A 78 -35.48 43.34 -102.57
CA SER A 78 -36.15 42.37 -101.70
C SER A 78 -35.13 41.44 -101.00
N LEU A 79 -34.17 40.91 -101.75
CA LEU A 79 -33.14 40.03 -101.18
C LEU A 79 -32.26 40.77 -100.16
N ARG A 80 -31.92 42.04 -100.43
CA ARG A 80 -31.17 42.88 -99.49
C ARG A 80 -31.93 43.09 -98.19
N GLU A 81 -33.25 43.32 -98.27
CA GLU A 81 -34.09 43.45 -97.08
C GLU A 81 -34.16 42.15 -96.28
N GLU A 82 -34.33 41.00 -96.93
CA GLU A 82 -34.31 39.68 -96.27
C GLU A 82 -32.95 39.41 -95.60
N LEU A 83 -31.84 39.74 -96.25
CA LEU A 83 -30.49 39.62 -95.66
C LEU A 83 -30.32 40.51 -94.42
N LEU A 84 -30.87 41.73 -94.45
CA LEU A 84 -30.85 42.62 -93.29
C LEU A 84 -31.67 42.05 -92.12
N HIS A 85 -32.87 41.54 -92.39
CA HIS A 85 -33.70 40.89 -91.37
C HIS A 85 -32.99 39.67 -90.75
N MET A 86 -32.41 38.79 -91.57
CA MET A 86 -31.65 37.64 -91.06
C MET A 86 -30.43 38.07 -90.23
N SER A 87 -29.75 39.16 -90.62
CA SER A 87 -28.62 39.66 -89.83
C SER A 87 -29.04 40.18 -88.45
N GLU A 88 -30.23 40.77 -88.37
CA GLU A 88 -30.80 41.22 -87.10
C GLU A 88 -31.28 40.05 -86.24
N ASP A 89 -31.92 39.05 -86.85
CA ASP A 89 -32.34 37.83 -86.16
C ASP A 89 -31.13 37.09 -85.56
N LEU A 90 -30.02 37.00 -86.31
CA LEU A 90 -28.77 36.41 -85.81
C LEU A 90 -28.23 37.17 -84.60
N ARG A 91 -28.23 38.51 -84.65
CA ARG A 91 -27.78 39.36 -83.54
C ARG A 91 -28.65 39.16 -82.29
N CYS A 92 -29.97 39.04 -82.47
CA CYS A 92 -30.89 38.74 -81.37
C CYS A 92 -30.61 37.36 -80.78
N LEU A 93 -30.47 36.33 -81.61
CA LEU A 93 -30.15 34.97 -81.17
C LEU A 93 -28.80 34.88 -80.43
N GLU A 94 -27.80 35.62 -80.87
CA GLU A 94 -26.51 35.72 -80.17
C GLU A 94 -26.70 36.31 -78.76
N SER A 95 -27.50 37.38 -78.62
CA SER A 95 -27.77 37.98 -77.31
C SER A 95 -28.56 37.06 -76.37
N GLU A 96 -29.54 36.32 -76.90
CA GLU A 96 -30.30 35.32 -76.14
C GLU A 96 -29.40 34.16 -75.69
N LYS A 97 -28.52 33.67 -76.59
CA LYS A 97 -27.52 32.66 -76.26
C LYS A 97 -26.62 33.12 -75.13
N GLU A 98 -26.06 34.34 -75.19
CA GLU A 98 -25.21 34.88 -74.12
C GLU A 98 -25.97 34.98 -72.78
N SER A 99 -27.26 35.32 -72.82
CA SER A 99 -28.10 35.36 -71.62
C SER A 99 -28.31 33.97 -71.02
N LEU A 100 -28.58 32.97 -71.85
CA LEU A 100 -28.76 31.58 -71.43
C LEU A 100 -27.45 30.97 -70.92
N GLU A 101 -26.31 31.30 -71.52
CA GLU A 101 -25.00 30.84 -71.03
C GLU A 101 -24.69 31.40 -69.64
N ARG A 102 -25.01 32.69 -69.39
CA ARG A 102 -24.90 33.29 -68.05
C ARG A 102 -25.82 32.59 -67.05
N ASP A 103 -27.08 32.35 -67.40
CA ASP A 103 -28.02 31.66 -66.51
C ASP A 103 -27.59 30.22 -66.24
N LEU A 104 -27.11 29.49 -67.25
CA LEU A 104 -26.61 28.13 -67.11
C LEU A 104 -25.38 28.09 -66.19
N SER A 105 -24.42 29.02 -66.35
CA SER A 105 -23.25 29.09 -65.47
C SER A 105 -23.65 29.38 -64.01
N PHE A 106 -24.59 30.29 -63.79
CA PHE A 106 -25.14 30.58 -62.46
C PHE A 106 -25.83 29.34 -61.86
N LYS A 107 -26.61 28.60 -62.65
CA LYS A 107 -27.26 27.36 -62.21
C LYS A 107 -26.26 26.24 -61.93
N ALA A 108 -25.18 26.14 -62.69
CA ALA A 108 -24.10 25.20 -62.42
C ALA A 108 -23.37 25.54 -61.10
N ASP A 109 -23.14 26.81 -60.81
CA ASP A 109 -22.56 27.25 -59.53
C ASP A 109 -23.50 26.98 -58.35
N GLN A 110 -24.79 27.25 -58.52
CA GLN A 110 -25.81 26.92 -57.53
C GLN A 110 -25.86 25.41 -57.24
N ALA A 111 -25.80 24.57 -58.27
CA ALA A 111 -25.75 23.11 -58.11
C ALA A 111 -24.51 22.68 -57.31
N ARG A 112 -23.33 23.22 -57.64
CA ARG A 112 -22.08 22.94 -56.91
C ARG A 112 -22.16 23.32 -55.43
N GLN A 113 -22.78 24.45 -55.10
CA GLN A 113 -22.99 24.87 -53.72
C GLN A 113 -23.91 23.92 -52.95
N TYR A 114 -25.00 23.46 -53.58
CA TYR A 114 -25.89 22.47 -52.97
C TYR A 114 -25.20 21.12 -52.75
N ASP A 115 -24.38 20.67 -53.70
CA ASP A 115 -23.59 19.44 -53.55
C ASP A 115 -22.60 19.56 -52.39
N SER A 116 -21.87 20.67 -52.29
CA SER A 116 -20.97 20.93 -51.15
C SER A 116 -21.70 20.96 -49.81
N LEU A 117 -22.90 21.54 -49.75
CA LEU A 117 -23.72 21.54 -48.54
C LEU A 117 -24.19 20.11 -48.18
N LEU A 118 -24.61 19.32 -49.16
CA LEU A 118 -25.01 17.93 -48.96
C LEU A 118 -23.84 17.08 -48.46
N GLU A 119 -22.64 17.28 -49.00
CA GLU A 119 -21.42 16.62 -48.53
C GLU A 119 -21.09 17.01 -47.09
N ALA A 120 -21.15 18.30 -46.74
CA ALA A 120 -20.92 18.77 -45.38
C ALA A 120 -21.92 18.18 -44.37
N VAL A 121 -23.21 18.10 -44.73
CA VAL A 121 -24.23 17.47 -43.88
C VAL A 121 -23.98 15.97 -43.71
N ARG A 122 -23.61 15.27 -44.79
CA ARG A 122 -23.25 13.84 -44.72
C ARG A 122 -22.03 13.61 -43.83
N GLU A 123 -21.02 14.46 -43.93
CA GLU A 123 -19.82 14.40 -43.09
C GLU A 123 -20.16 14.66 -41.62
N ASN A 124 -20.92 15.72 -41.32
CA ASN A 124 -21.35 16.04 -39.97
C ASN A 124 -22.15 14.88 -39.34
N ASN A 125 -23.06 14.26 -40.10
CA ASN A 125 -23.79 13.09 -39.64
C ASN A 125 -22.86 11.91 -39.32
N ARG A 126 -21.84 11.67 -40.16
CA ARG A 126 -20.83 10.62 -39.91
C ARG A 126 -20.05 10.90 -38.63
N GLN A 127 -19.62 12.14 -38.43
CA GLN A 127 -18.91 12.58 -37.22
C GLN A 127 -19.77 12.41 -35.97
N LEU A 128 -21.04 12.81 -36.01
CA LEU A 128 -21.99 12.62 -34.92
C LEU A 128 -22.19 11.13 -34.59
N GLN A 129 -22.31 10.27 -35.60
CA GLN A 129 -22.41 8.82 -35.37
C GLN A 129 -21.15 8.24 -34.72
N LEU A 130 -19.96 8.69 -35.12
CA LEU A 130 -18.69 8.27 -34.52
C LEU A 130 -18.59 8.73 -33.06
N SER A 131 -18.90 9.99 -32.79
CA SER A 131 -18.92 10.54 -31.43
C SER A 131 -19.95 9.84 -30.53
N LEU A 132 -21.12 9.52 -31.06
CA LEU A 132 -22.14 8.76 -30.33
C LEU A 132 -21.67 7.34 -30.01
N LYS A 133 -20.98 6.67 -30.96
CA LYS A 133 -20.40 5.34 -30.71
C LYS A 133 -19.31 5.38 -29.64
N GLU A 134 -18.45 6.39 -29.67
CA GLU A 134 -17.39 6.58 -28.68
C GLU A 134 -17.97 6.84 -27.28
N THR A 135 -18.91 7.78 -27.16
CA THR A 135 -19.60 8.08 -25.90
C THR A 135 -20.40 6.88 -25.37
N SER A 136 -21.03 6.10 -26.25
CA SER A 136 -21.70 4.85 -25.86
C SER A 136 -20.72 3.78 -25.39
N ALA A 137 -19.50 3.73 -25.95
CA ALA A 137 -18.45 2.82 -25.49
C ALA A 137 -17.88 3.26 -24.13
N SER A 138 -17.65 4.56 -23.93
CA SER A 138 -17.21 5.10 -22.64
C SER A 138 -18.27 4.89 -21.56
N GLN A 139 -19.55 5.11 -21.87
CA GLN A 139 -20.66 4.84 -20.95
C GLN A 139 -20.66 3.38 -20.50
N ARG A 140 -20.60 2.42 -21.43
CA ARG A 140 -20.53 0.98 -21.11
C ARG A 140 -19.31 0.62 -20.25
N SER A 141 -18.17 1.26 -20.51
CA SER A 141 -16.96 1.08 -19.68
C SER A 141 -17.18 1.58 -18.25
N LEU A 142 -17.76 2.77 -18.08
CA LEU A 142 -18.08 3.33 -16.77
C LEU A 142 -19.14 2.51 -16.02
N GLU A 143 -20.18 2.02 -16.71
CA GLU A 143 -21.17 1.11 -16.13
C GLU A 143 -20.51 -0.17 -15.61
N SER A 144 -19.60 -0.76 -16.39
CA SER A 144 -18.82 -1.93 -15.97
C SER A 144 -17.96 -1.64 -14.73
N GLN A 145 -17.29 -0.48 -14.69
CA GLN A 145 -16.51 -0.04 -13.53
C GLN A 145 -17.38 0.23 -12.29
N LEU A 146 -18.58 0.79 -12.45
CA LEU A 146 -19.53 0.97 -11.35
C LEU A 146 -19.99 -0.37 -10.79
N MET A 147 -20.30 -1.33 -11.67
CA MET A 147 -20.70 -2.67 -11.25
C MET A 147 -19.57 -3.41 -10.53
N SER A 148 -18.32 -3.29 -10.99
CA SER A 148 -17.18 -3.88 -10.32
C SER A 148 -16.92 -3.22 -8.96
N SER A 149 -16.95 -1.89 -8.88
CA SER A 149 -16.82 -1.15 -7.61
C SER A 149 -17.89 -1.57 -6.61
N ARG A 150 -19.16 -1.62 -7.04
CA ARG A 150 -20.28 -2.04 -6.19
C ARG A 150 -20.09 -3.44 -5.64
N ASN A 151 -19.57 -4.37 -6.44
CA ASN A 151 -19.27 -5.74 -5.98
C ASN A 151 -18.09 -5.77 -5.00
N THR A 152 -17.06 -4.93 -5.21
CA THR A 152 -15.96 -4.83 -4.23
C THR A 152 -16.41 -4.21 -2.92
N ASP A 153 -17.29 -3.22 -2.96
CA ASP A 153 -17.81 -2.56 -1.76
C ASP A 153 -18.76 -3.46 -0.97
N SER A 154 -19.61 -4.25 -1.65
CA SER A 154 -20.45 -5.24 -0.96
C SER A 154 -19.61 -6.34 -0.29
N SER A 155 -18.50 -6.76 -0.92
CA SER A 155 -17.54 -7.69 -0.32
C SER A 155 -16.85 -7.08 0.92
N ARG A 156 -16.42 -5.82 0.83
CA ARG A 156 -15.84 -5.09 1.97
C ARG A 156 -16.84 -4.94 3.10
N GLU A 157 -18.07 -4.52 2.81
CA GLU A 157 -19.17 -4.37 3.76
C GLU A 157 -19.47 -5.68 4.49
N PHE A 158 -19.49 -6.81 3.78
CA PHE A 158 -19.63 -8.12 4.39
C PHE A 158 -18.50 -8.43 5.37
N LYS A 159 -17.24 -8.18 4.97
CA LYS A 159 -16.06 -8.41 5.82
C LYS A 159 -16.06 -7.51 7.06
N VAL A 160 -16.51 -6.26 6.93
CA VAL A 160 -16.69 -5.34 8.06
C VAL A 160 -17.72 -5.89 9.04
N LYS A 161 -18.90 -6.31 8.56
CA LYS A 161 -19.94 -6.92 9.41
C LYS A 161 -19.47 -8.19 10.12
N GLU A 162 -18.68 -9.02 9.45
CA GLU A 162 -18.08 -10.21 10.07
C GLU A 162 -17.15 -9.82 11.23
N LEU A 163 -16.25 -8.86 10.99
CA LEU A 163 -15.31 -8.37 12.01
C LEU A 163 -16.04 -7.70 13.19
N GLU A 164 -17.06 -6.87 12.93
CA GLU A 164 -17.91 -6.27 13.97
C GLU A 164 -18.64 -7.32 14.79
N GLY A 165 -19.12 -8.40 14.17
CA GLY A 165 -19.76 -9.53 14.86
C GLY A 165 -18.78 -10.24 15.79
N ARG A 166 -17.55 -10.51 15.31
CA ARG A 166 -16.46 -11.10 16.10
C ARG A 166 -16.06 -10.20 17.27
N MET A 167 -15.91 -8.91 17.01
CA MET A 167 -15.58 -7.90 18.01
C MET A 167 -16.64 -7.86 19.11
N ARG A 168 -17.93 -7.77 18.75
CA ARG A 168 -19.04 -7.82 19.72
C ARG A 168 -19.08 -9.12 20.53
N ALA A 169 -18.73 -10.25 19.93
CA ALA A 169 -18.64 -11.53 20.65
C ALA A 169 -17.50 -11.50 21.68
N LEU A 170 -16.31 -11.02 21.29
CA LEU A 170 -15.15 -10.86 22.17
C LEU A 170 -15.40 -9.83 23.28
N GLU A 171 -16.12 -8.74 23.00
CA GLU A 171 -16.53 -7.76 24.00
C GLU A 171 -17.46 -8.39 25.05
N LYS A 172 -18.46 -9.18 24.62
CA LYS A 172 -19.35 -9.91 25.54
C LYS A 172 -18.60 -10.95 26.37
N GLU A 173 -17.64 -11.66 25.79
CA GLU A 173 -16.79 -12.60 26.52
C GLU A 173 -15.92 -11.86 27.55
N ASN A 174 -15.29 -10.74 27.18
CA ASN A 174 -14.53 -9.90 28.09
C ASN A 174 -15.39 -9.40 29.25
N GLU A 175 -16.60 -8.91 28.96
CA GLU A 175 -17.53 -8.44 29.97
C GLU A 175 -17.96 -9.60 30.90
N MET A 176 -18.24 -10.78 30.36
CA MET A 176 -18.53 -11.98 31.16
C MET A 176 -17.34 -12.38 32.04
N LEU A 177 -16.11 -12.36 31.51
CA LEU A 177 -14.91 -12.65 32.28
C LEU A 177 -14.69 -11.62 33.39
N ARG A 178 -14.92 -10.33 33.12
CA ARG A 178 -14.88 -9.25 34.12
C ARG A 178 -15.94 -9.47 35.21
N GLN A 179 -17.17 -9.84 34.84
CA GLN A 179 -18.23 -10.17 35.80
C GLN A 179 -17.93 -11.44 36.60
N LYS A 180 -17.32 -12.46 35.99
CA LYS A 180 -16.85 -13.66 36.72
C LYS A 180 -15.75 -13.30 37.71
N LEU A 181 -14.80 -12.44 37.32
CA LEU A 181 -13.74 -11.96 38.21
C LEU A 181 -14.32 -11.11 39.36
N SER A 182 -15.23 -10.17 39.08
CA SER A 182 -15.87 -9.35 40.12
C SER A 182 -16.80 -10.18 41.01
N GLY A 183 -17.51 -11.15 40.44
CA GLY A 183 -18.40 -12.08 41.13
C GLY A 183 -17.65 -13.12 41.95
N GLN A 184 -16.42 -13.52 41.55
CA GLN A 184 -15.51 -14.31 42.38
C GLN A 184 -14.91 -13.47 43.52
N ALA A 185 -14.57 -12.20 43.27
CA ALA A 185 -14.15 -11.27 44.32
C ALA A 185 -15.29 -10.96 45.32
N SER A 186 -16.55 -11.00 44.86
CA SER A 186 -17.76 -10.85 45.68
C SER A 186 -18.34 -12.19 46.14
N SER A 187 -17.73 -13.32 45.74
CA SER A 187 -18.17 -14.64 46.19
C SER A 187 -17.72 -14.77 47.63
N THR A 188 -18.63 -14.42 48.53
CA THR A 188 -18.53 -14.72 49.96
C THR A 188 -18.05 -16.14 50.15
N THR A 189 -18.46 -17.10 49.31
CA THR A 189 -17.98 -18.48 49.36
C THR A 189 -16.49 -18.67 49.09
N LEU A 190 -15.88 -17.96 48.13
CA LEU A 190 -14.42 -18.01 47.92
C LEU A 190 -13.69 -17.25 49.02
N HIS A 191 -14.16 -16.07 49.39
CA HIS A 191 -13.55 -15.29 50.46
C HIS A 191 -13.61 -16.04 51.80
N ILE A 192 -14.76 -16.65 52.13
CA ILE A 192 -14.97 -17.52 53.28
C ILE A 192 -14.06 -18.74 53.18
N LYS A 193 -13.95 -19.46 52.05
CA LYS A 193 -13.03 -20.60 51.94
C LYS A 193 -11.57 -20.20 52.10
N THR A 194 -11.16 -19.05 51.57
CA THR A 194 -9.82 -18.51 51.73
C THR A 194 -9.56 -18.08 53.18
N GLU A 195 -10.53 -17.44 53.84
CA GLU A 195 -10.46 -17.12 55.27
C GLU A 195 -10.49 -18.36 56.16
N GLU A 196 -11.29 -19.37 55.85
CA GLU A 196 -11.40 -20.64 56.56
C GLU A 196 -10.09 -21.43 56.45
N LEU A 197 -9.50 -21.51 55.25
CA LEU A 197 -8.15 -22.05 55.04
C LEU A 197 -7.11 -21.25 55.83
N SER A 198 -7.19 -19.92 55.81
CA SER A 198 -6.28 -19.06 56.57
C SER A 198 -6.43 -19.28 58.08
N ARG A 199 -7.65 -19.43 58.60
CA ARG A 199 -7.95 -19.77 59.99
C ARG A 199 -7.42 -21.15 60.34
N GLN A 200 -7.68 -22.17 59.52
CA GLN A 200 -7.16 -23.52 59.72
C GLN A 200 -5.62 -23.54 59.76
N TYR A 201 -4.94 -22.83 58.86
CA TYR A 201 -3.47 -22.70 58.92
C TYR A 201 -3.01 -21.97 60.18
N LYS A 202 -3.72 -20.92 60.59
CA LYS A 202 -3.41 -20.17 61.82
C LYS A 202 -3.60 -21.04 63.08
N ASP A 203 -4.63 -21.87 63.11
CA ASP A 203 -4.94 -22.78 64.21
C ASP A 203 -3.97 -23.96 64.25
N GLN A 204 -3.56 -24.50 63.11
CA GLN A 204 -2.48 -25.50 63.04
C GLN A 204 -1.15 -24.90 63.53
N LEU A 205 -0.82 -23.67 63.12
CA LEU A 205 0.37 -22.97 63.61
C LEU A 205 0.31 -22.69 65.11
N SER A 206 -0.86 -22.30 65.64
CA SER A 206 -1.02 -22.04 67.07
C SER A 206 -0.96 -23.32 67.88
N SER A 207 -1.55 -24.42 67.39
CA SER A 207 -1.45 -25.75 68.00
C SER A 207 -0.01 -26.24 68.04
N ILE A 208 0.72 -26.15 66.93
CA ILE A 208 2.15 -26.54 66.88
C ILE A 208 2.98 -25.67 67.83
N ARG A 209 2.73 -24.35 67.87
CA ARG A 209 3.39 -23.45 68.82
C ARG A 209 3.10 -23.84 70.26
N GLN A 210 1.85 -24.09 70.60
CA GLN A 210 1.45 -24.49 71.95
C GLN A 210 2.05 -25.83 72.35
N GLU A 211 2.09 -26.81 71.45
CA GLU A 211 2.73 -28.11 71.68
C GLU A 211 4.24 -27.94 71.93
N LYS A 212 4.91 -27.11 71.14
CA LYS A 212 6.33 -26.79 71.33
C LYS A 212 6.56 -26.03 72.63
N ASP A 213 5.69 -25.10 73.00
CA ASP A 213 5.78 -24.36 74.26
C ASP A 213 5.55 -25.29 75.47
N GLN A 214 4.60 -26.24 75.38
CA GLN A 214 4.41 -27.26 76.40
C GLN A 214 5.63 -28.16 76.52
N GLU A 215 6.24 -28.57 75.41
CA GLU A 215 7.46 -29.37 75.43
C GLU A 215 8.63 -28.57 76.02
N ILE A 216 8.77 -27.29 75.68
CA ILE A 216 9.73 -26.38 76.30
C ILE A 216 9.47 -26.29 77.82
N GLN A 217 8.21 -26.19 78.26
CA GLN A 217 7.88 -26.18 79.68
C GLN A 217 8.22 -27.51 80.37
N ARG A 218 7.95 -28.66 79.74
CA ARG A 218 8.34 -29.98 80.25
C ARG A 218 9.85 -30.11 80.38
N LEU A 219 10.58 -29.76 79.34
CA LEU A 219 12.05 -29.75 79.33
C LEU A 219 12.61 -28.80 80.39
N ARG A 220 12.05 -27.60 80.53
CA ARG A 220 12.42 -26.65 81.60
C ARG A 220 12.17 -27.24 82.98
N THR A 221 11.01 -27.86 83.20
CA THR A 221 10.67 -28.52 84.48
C THR A 221 11.62 -29.67 84.79
N GLN A 222 12.00 -30.45 83.77
CA GLN A 222 12.97 -31.53 83.89
C GLN A 222 14.37 -30.99 84.20
N ILE A 223 14.81 -29.91 83.55
CA ILE A 223 16.06 -29.20 83.86
C ILE A 223 16.02 -28.67 85.29
N THR A 224 14.91 -28.07 85.74
CA THR A 224 14.76 -27.60 87.13
C THR A 224 14.86 -28.76 88.12
N ARG A 225 14.21 -29.90 87.87
CA ARG A 225 14.34 -31.11 88.72
C ARG A 225 15.78 -31.58 88.81
N ILE A 226 16.45 -31.72 87.67
CA ILE A 226 17.87 -32.11 87.61
C ILE A 226 18.73 -31.10 88.36
N GLN A 227 18.51 -29.79 88.18
CA GLN A 227 19.25 -28.77 88.92
C GLN A 227 18.99 -28.81 90.43
N THR A 228 17.77 -29.11 90.88
CA THR A 228 17.46 -29.27 92.31
C THR A 228 18.06 -30.54 92.90
N GLU A 229 18.06 -31.65 92.16
CA GLU A 229 18.73 -32.90 92.55
C GLU A 229 20.25 -32.69 92.64
N VAL A 230 20.86 -32.06 91.62
CA VAL A 230 22.28 -31.71 91.60
C VAL A 230 22.64 -30.72 92.71
N SER A 231 21.80 -29.73 93.00
CA SER A 231 22.06 -28.77 94.10
C SER A 231 21.90 -29.43 95.47
N SER A 232 20.94 -30.35 95.63
CA SER A 232 20.74 -31.14 96.84
C SER A 232 21.91 -32.09 97.11
N GLU A 233 22.36 -32.83 96.11
CA GLU A 233 23.47 -33.79 96.22
C GLU A 233 24.85 -33.12 96.32
N LYS A 234 25.09 -31.99 95.61
CA LYS A 234 26.35 -31.25 95.72
C LYS A 234 26.52 -30.53 97.05
N SER A 235 25.44 -30.07 97.69
CA SER A 235 25.56 -29.30 98.94
C SER A 235 26.18 -30.10 100.11
N SER A 236 25.93 -31.42 100.18
CA SER A 236 26.49 -32.30 101.21
C SER A 236 27.86 -32.87 100.81
N SER A 237 28.04 -33.18 99.51
CA SER A 237 29.27 -33.71 98.93
C SER A 237 30.41 -32.66 98.87
N ASP A 238 30.11 -31.43 98.41
CA ASP A 238 31.12 -30.36 98.29
C ASP A 238 31.62 -29.90 99.67
N ARG A 239 30.77 -29.86 100.70
CA ARG A 239 31.21 -29.48 102.06
C ARG A 239 32.24 -30.48 102.62
N SER A 240 32.03 -31.77 102.37
CA SER A 240 32.92 -32.86 102.76
C SER A 240 34.24 -32.81 101.99
N LEU A 241 34.19 -32.66 100.67
CA LEU A 241 35.37 -32.57 99.82
C LEU A 241 36.18 -31.29 100.12
N GLN A 242 35.51 -30.16 100.35
CA GLN A 242 36.16 -28.90 100.67
C GLN A 242 36.91 -28.95 102.01
N LEU A 243 36.34 -29.59 103.04
CA LEU A 243 37.03 -29.84 104.31
C LEU A 243 38.26 -30.72 104.13
N LYS A 244 38.17 -31.78 103.31
CA LYS A 244 39.31 -32.68 103.01
C LYS A 244 40.43 -31.98 102.24
N ILE A 245 40.07 -31.09 101.30
CA ILE A 245 41.03 -30.28 100.55
C ILE A 245 41.76 -29.33 101.48
N SER A 246 41.06 -28.63 102.38
CA SER A 246 41.71 -27.75 103.37
C SER A 246 42.62 -28.51 104.35
N GLU A 247 42.26 -29.72 104.76
CA GLU A 247 43.10 -30.59 105.60
C GLU A 247 44.39 -31.00 104.87
N LEU A 248 44.28 -31.44 103.60
CA LEU A 248 45.44 -31.83 102.79
C LEU A 248 46.38 -30.66 102.50
N LEU A 249 45.84 -29.46 102.27
CA LEU A 249 46.65 -28.25 102.09
C LEU A 249 47.42 -27.89 103.35
N ALA A 250 46.79 -27.95 104.54
CA ALA A 250 47.47 -27.71 105.81
C ALA A 250 48.57 -28.74 106.10
N MET A 251 48.33 -30.02 105.79
CA MET A 251 49.36 -31.07 105.90
C MET A 251 50.53 -30.85 104.93
N LEU A 252 50.26 -30.40 103.70
CA LEU A 252 51.30 -30.09 102.72
C LEU A 252 52.13 -28.87 103.13
N GLU A 253 51.50 -27.82 103.65
CA GLU A 253 52.19 -26.63 104.17
C GLU A 253 53.07 -26.99 105.38
N GLN A 254 52.57 -27.82 106.29
CA GLN A 254 53.36 -28.34 107.41
C GLN A 254 54.55 -29.19 106.95
N ARG A 255 54.38 -30.02 105.92
CA ARG A 255 55.49 -30.77 105.32
C ARG A 255 56.49 -29.85 104.63
N GLN A 256 56.02 -28.82 103.92
CA GLN A 256 56.89 -27.88 103.24
C GLN A 256 57.76 -27.09 104.23
N THR A 257 57.19 -26.65 105.37
CA THR A 257 57.95 -25.95 106.42
C THR A 257 58.96 -26.87 107.14
N THR A 258 58.67 -28.18 107.25
CA THR A 258 59.67 -29.14 107.75
C THR A 258 60.79 -29.38 106.74
N ILE A 259 60.46 -29.48 105.46
CA ILE A 259 61.44 -29.63 104.38
C ILE A 259 62.37 -28.42 104.32
N THR A 260 61.85 -27.19 104.33
CA THR A 260 62.69 -25.98 104.27
C THR A 260 63.62 -25.87 105.49
N ARG A 261 63.14 -26.26 106.68
CA ARG A 261 63.96 -26.28 107.90
C ARG A 261 65.08 -27.32 107.81
N GLN A 262 64.79 -28.49 107.25
CA GLN A 262 65.80 -29.53 107.02
C GLN A 262 66.80 -29.13 105.94
N GLU A 263 66.35 -28.49 104.86
CA GLU A 263 67.23 -27.97 103.80
C GLU A 263 68.20 -26.92 104.34
N GLU A 264 67.78 -26.01 105.22
CA GLU A 264 68.66 -25.03 105.87
C GLU A 264 69.67 -25.68 106.84
N GLU A 265 69.29 -26.75 107.51
CA GLU A 265 70.17 -27.52 108.39
C GLU A 265 71.23 -28.31 107.60
N ILE A 266 70.83 -28.92 106.49
CA ILE A 266 71.73 -29.56 105.51
C ILE A 266 72.69 -28.53 104.92
N LYS A 267 72.20 -27.33 104.57
CA LYS A 267 73.03 -26.27 104.01
C LYS A 267 74.08 -25.76 105.00
N ARG A 268 73.77 -25.72 106.31
CA ARG A 268 74.76 -25.42 107.38
C ARG A 268 75.77 -26.57 107.57
N LEU A 269 75.31 -27.82 107.52
CA LEU A 269 76.17 -29.00 107.68
C LEU A 269 77.14 -29.19 106.50
N MET A 270 76.75 -28.79 105.30
CA MET A 270 77.61 -28.86 104.11
C MET A 270 78.76 -27.83 104.08
N GLN A 271 78.69 -26.76 104.87
CA GLN A 271 79.73 -25.72 104.90
C GLN A 271 80.95 -26.11 105.75
N GLY A 272 80.93 -27.25 106.44
CA GLY A 272 81.98 -27.70 107.37
C GLY A 272 82.69 -29.01 107.02
N LYS A 273 82.36 -29.69 105.91
CA LYS A 273 82.91 -31.02 105.61
C LYS A 273 83.51 -31.10 104.21
N ASN A 274 84.74 -30.60 104.15
CA ASN A 274 85.77 -30.88 103.18
C ASN A 274 86.00 -32.39 102.93
N ASP A 275 86.55 -32.66 101.74
CA ASP A 275 87.34 -33.83 101.34
C ASP A 275 86.62 -35.16 101.08
N SER A 276 86.09 -35.35 99.87
CA SER A 276 86.58 -36.37 98.91
C SER A 276 85.69 -36.43 97.67
N SER A 277 86.33 -36.67 96.54
CA SER A 277 85.94 -36.28 95.18
C SER A 277 85.00 -37.25 94.46
N LYS A 278 84.02 -36.64 93.77
CA LYS A 278 83.47 -36.93 92.43
C LYS A 278 83.30 -38.40 92.03
N ASN A 279 82.03 -38.81 91.86
CA ASN A 279 81.66 -39.56 90.66
C ASN A 279 80.22 -39.27 90.21
N GLN A 280 80.14 -39.00 88.91
CA GLN A 280 79.02 -38.54 88.11
C GLN A 280 78.50 -39.73 87.30
N PHE A 281 77.18 -39.94 87.21
CA PHE A 281 76.59 -40.88 86.27
C PHE A 281 75.20 -40.46 85.78
N THR A 282 74.99 -40.57 84.46
CA THR A 282 73.80 -40.21 83.68
C THR A 282 72.97 -41.46 83.35
N LYS A 283 71.64 -41.33 83.23
CA LYS A 283 70.76 -42.46 82.84
C LYS A 283 69.66 -42.00 81.86
N THR A 284 69.50 -42.74 80.77
CA THR A 284 68.56 -42.50 79.66
C THR A 284 67.41 -43.51 79.71
N ILE A 285 66.16 -43.09 79.48
CA ILE A 285 64.97 -43.97 79.47
C ILE A 285 64.10 -43.63 78.25
N ILE A 286 63.69 -44.65 77.47
CA ILE A 286 62.89 -44.55 76.24
C ILE A 286 61.56 -45.26 76.46
N THR A 287 60.42 -44.66 76.09
CA THR A 287 59.11 -45.35 76.16
C THR A 287 58.17 -44.94 75.03
N LYS A 288 57.53 -45.94 74.39
CA LYS A 288 56.63 -45.81 73.22
C LYS A 288 55.17 -45.60 73.66
N ARG A 289 54.39 -44.79 72.93
CA ARG A 289 52.91 -44.73 73.05
C ARG A 289 52.24 -45.18 71.76
N TYR A 290 51.18 -45.97 71.89
CA TYR A 290 50.23 -46.28 70.81
C TYR A 290 48.98 -45.41 70.97
N ARG A 291 48.48 -44.83 69.87
CA ARG A 291 47.23 -44.06 69.79
C ARG A 291 46.24 -44.87 68.95
N ASN A 292 45.21 -45.45 69.55
CA ASN A 292 44.17 -46.19 68.80
C ASN A 292 42.95 -45.27 68.56
N GLN A 293 42.51 -45.17 67.31
CA GLN A 293 41.19 -44.65 66.92
C GLN A 293 40.30 -45.84 66.51
N TYR A 294 39.01 -45.80 66.89
CA TYR A 294 38.06 -46.88 66.62
C TYR A 294 37.47 -46.80 65.20
N PRO A 295 37.45 -47.90 64.42
CA PRO A 295 37.02 -47.90 63.01
C PRO A 295 35.54 -47.60 62.73
N ILE A 296 34.69 -47.47 63.74
CA ILE A 296 33.22 -47.40 63.57
C ILE A 296 32.72 -45.97 63.26
N LEU A 297 33.58 -44.96 63.36
CA LEU A 297 33.24 -43.54 63.14
C LEU A 297 33.36 -43.08 61.66
N GLY A 298 33.67 -43.99 60.73
CA GLY A 298 33.73 -43.71 59.29
C GLY A 298 32.48 -44.13 58.48
N LEU A 299 31.41 -44.58 59.14
CA LEU A 299 30.18 -45.08 58.50
C LEU A 299 29.01 -44.07 58.50
N LEU A 300 29.24 -42.82 58.91
CA LEU A 300 28.19 -41.77 59.02
C LEU A 300 28.44 -40.54 58.13
N SER A 301 29.27 -40.66 57.08
CA SER A 301 29.46 -39.61 56.08
C SER A 301 29.65 -40.25 54.72
N ASP A 302 28.86 -39.84 53.73
CA ASP A 302 28.81 -40.44 52.39
C ASP A 302 30.04 -40.18 51.51
N ASP A 303 31.09 -39.54 52.02
CA ASP A 303 32.33 -39.32 51.29
C ASP A 303 33.41 -40.33 51.73
N TYR A 304 33.20 -41.59 51.39
CA TYR A 304 34.20 -42.64 51.57
C TYR A 304 35.36 -42.42 50.61
N GLN A 305 36.45 -41.82 51.09
CA GLN A 305 37.75 -41.83 50.41
C GLN A 305 38.79 -42.52 51.28
N TYR A 306 39.34 -43.59 50.71
CA TYR A 306 40.40 -44.42 51.25
C TYR A 306 41.67 -43.61 51.53
N THR A 307 42.08 -43.49 52.79
CA THR A 307 43.40 -42.93 53.14
C THR A 307 44.29 -44.02 53.73
N SER A 308 45.41 -44.28 53.04
CA SER A 308 46.44 -45.27 53.40
C SER A 308 47.17 -44.97 54.73
N PRO A 309 47.87 -45.96 55.34
CA PRO A 309 48.37 -45.88 56.72
C PRO A 309 49.51 -44.87 56.89
N ILE A 310 49.31 -43.87 57.75
CA ILE A 310 50.36 -42.91 58.11
C ILE A 310 51.18 -43.43 59.29
N LYS A 311 52.42 -43.81 58.93
CA LYS A 311 53.74 -43.54 59.52
C LYS A 311 53.88 -43.42 61.05
N GLU A 312 54.82 -44.22 61.57
CA GLU A 312 55.35 -44.19 62.93
C GLU A 312 56.16 -42.92 63.21
N ASP A 313 55.64 -42.02 64.05
CA ASP A 313 56.43 -40.90 64.57
C ASP A 313 57.18 -41.30 65.85
N LYS A 314 58.51 -41.19 65.81
CA LYS A 314 59.41 -41.38 66.95
C LYS A 314 59.87 -40.01 67.45
N THR A 315 59.54 -39.65 68.69
CA THR A 315 60.05 -38.42 69.33
C THR A 315 61.22 -38.78 70.24
N ILE A 316 62.40 -38.24 69.93
CA ILE A 316 63.60 -38.28 70.77
C ILE A 316 63.67 -36.94 71.50
N VAL A 317 63.66 -36.97 72.83
CA VAL A 317 63.90 -35.79 73.67
C VAL A 317 65.35 -35.81 74.10
N ILE A 318 66.14 -34.87 73.58
CA ILE A 318 67.49 -34.55 74.08
C ILE A 318 67.32 -33.25 74.88
N GLU A 319 67.40 -33.35 76.20
CA GLU A 319 67.41 -32.19 77.07
C GLU A 319 68.86 -31.69 77.16
N SER A 320 69.25 -30.86 76.18
CA SER A 320 70.45 -30.04 76.26
C SER A 320 70.07 -28.66 76.79
N SER A 321 70.83 -28.20 77.78
CA SER A 321 70.79 -26.83 78.30
C SER A 321 70.80 -25.80 77.15
N GLY A 322 69.75 -24.96 77.06
CA GLY A 322 69.83 -23.65 76.38
C GLY A 322 68.84 -23.37 75.22
N ALA A 323 67.90 -22.46 75.50
CA ALA A 323 67.33 -21.43 74.61
C ALA A 323 66.27 -21.76 73.54
N MET A 324 65.41 -20.75 73.35
CA MET A 324 64.14 -20.66 72.62
C MET A 324 64.27 -20.67 71.07
N ILE A 325 63.22 -21.10 70.36
CA ILE A 325 62.39 -20.27 69.43
C ILE A 325 61.53 -21.14 68.47
N LYS A 326 60.30 -20.64 68.27
CA LYS A 326 59.26 -20.79 67.24
C LYS A 326 59.58 -21.50 65.91
N GLN A 327 58.55 -22.16 65.35
CA GLN A 327 58.38 -22.25 63.89
C GLN A 327 56.89 -22.42 63.47
N GLU A 328 56.47 -21.54 62.55
CA GLU A 328 55.32 -21.64 61.65
C GLU A 328 55.71 -22.48 60.41
N THR A 329 54.77 -23.25 59.84
CA THR A 329 54.94 -23.91 58.52
C THR A 329 53.55 -24.13 57.89
N ILE A 330 53.06 -23.26 56.99
CA ILE A 330 53.17 -23.23 55.50
C ILE A 330 52.03 -23.95 54.76
N ILE A 331 51.40 -23.17 53.86
CA ILE A 331 50.38 -23.50 52.85
C ILE A 331 51.05 -23.96 51.54
N SER A 332 50.36 -24.82 50.78
CA SER A 332 50.26 -24.94 49.31
C SER A 332 50.47 -26.37 48.77
N PRO A 333 49.86 -26.73 47.62
CA PRO A 333 49.12 -25.90 46.65
C PRO A 333 47.65 -25.65 46.99
#